data_AF-A0A9W8NHL6-F1
#
_entry.id   AF-A0A9W8NHL6-F1
#
_cell.length_a   1.000
_cell.length_b   1.000
_cell.length_c   1.000
_cell.angle_alpha   90.00
_cell.angle_beta   90.00
_cell.angle_gamma   90.00
#
_symmetry.space_group_name_H-M   'P 1'
#
loop_
_entity.id
_entity.type
_entity.pdbx_description
1 polymer ?
#
loop_
_entity_poly.entity_id
_entity_poly.type
_entity_poly.pdbx_seq_one_letter_code
_entity_poly.pdbx_strand_id
1 'polypeptide(L)'
;MPGFAESFWTPDYAAGLGVLFSKLQQGVQENRQILTIARMRAEAEELYGQRLGDIAPAADKINGGFSRDDGASVRKAYDGVRTEMEDASRNHRKIAQNIRDLVVNPFARWCDAHESRLQDSQDELQARIKAHDRQAEIVKKLRSAYFNKCRLAEDVEEENKLAFQDPEMSPKVKNIPEIKVSPQKEEEEDDEIYEIGDETYQPEQVKKILSHMMNTIKMGETKVPILGTYANTSCGSDIVEYLQRHMGSTSVSYSERIGQDLVSNGFLRLVGNVGNNFANSSKLFYQWRPKAFQMAGLPEKKASAARTFSIPVSPESGSESPVVGAVSEYLAGWNVLNNQHPNETQPERLRREARETDDKYKAGVKKLDELRCDLEEAIFLHLRFLERCELDRLKAIKTVVLDFSGTIGNVIPSLQSTVDNMVLYQETIQPGGDLRYLLENYRTGRFAPKVVTYENYYNKVDEQTFGIDLEARARADKKRVPVIVTTLLTYLDHHYPDLEGDEARRGIWLADVQLPQVHKLRAKVNNGKAFTADVLAEYDIPTVAHLLKLYLLELPGRFKLLECANIS
;
A
#
# COMPACT_ATOMS: atom_id res chain seq x y z
N MET A 1 17.67 -5.16 -32.08
CA MET A 1 17.91 -5.46 -30.65
C MET A 1 17.51 -6.91 -30.42
N PRO A 2 18.24 -7.65 -29.58
CA PRO A 2 17.86 -9.02 -29.24
C PRO A 2 16.48 -9.04 -28.57
N GLY A 3 15.64 -10.00 -28.95
CA GLY A 3 14.31 -10.20 -28.37
C GLY A 3 14.36 -11.11 -27.13
N PHE A 4 13.21 -11.37 -26.52
CA PHE A 4 13.16 -12.23 -25.32
C PHE A 4 13.67 -13.63 -25.62
N ALA A 5 13.34 -14.16 -26.80
CA ALA A 5 13.72 -15.51 -27.25
C ALA A 5 15.23 -15.73 -27.40
N GLU A 6 16.04 -14.68 -27.38
CA GLU A 6 17.51 -14.76 -27.46
C GLU A 6 18.20 -14.39 -26.12
N SER A 7 17.44 -13.89 -25.14
CA SER A 7 18.01 -13.17 -24.00
C SER A 7 17.85 -13.87 -22.64
N PHE A 8 16.92 -14.81 -22.50
CA PHE A 8 16.56 -15.41 -21.20
C PHE A 8 16.92 -16.90 -21.10
N TRP A 9 18.10 -17.29 -21.59
CA TRP A 9 18.60 -18.66 -21.54
C TRP A 9 19.59 -18.86 -20.39
N THR A 10 19.44 -19.97 -19.67
CA THR A 10 20.40 -20.46 -18.67
C THR A 10 20.59 -21.97 -18.84
N PRO A 11 21.74 -22.55 -18.41
CA PRO A 11 22.00 -23.99 -18.59
C PRO A 11 21.00 -24.92 -17.90
N ASP A 12 20.37 -24.44 -16.83
CA ASP A 12 19.31 -25.13 -16.09
C ASP A 12 17.90 -24.86 -16.64
N TYR A 13 17.78 -24.00 -17.66
CA TYR A 13 16.55 -23.48 -18.28
C TYR A 13 15.59 -22.74 -17.32
N ALA A 14 15.69 -22.92 -16.01
CA ALA A 14 14.79 -22.36 -15.01
C ALA A 14 15.18 -20.96 -14.55
N ALA A 15 16.46 -20.70 -14.26
CA ALA A 15 16.89 -19.43 -13.68
C ALA A 15 16.58 -18.22 -14.58
N GLY A 16 16.85 -18.31 -15.89
CA GLY A 16 16.57 -17.24 -16.85
C GLY A 16 15.08 -16.89 -16.94
N LEU A 17 14.23 -17.92 -16.99
CA LEU A 17 12.78 -17.76 -16.95
C LEU A 17 12.29 -17.19 -15.61
N GLY A 18 12.90 -17.59 -14.50
CA GLY A 18 12.58 -17.06 -13.17
C GLY A 18 12.78 -15.54 -13.10
N VAL A 19 13.87 -15.03 -13.67
CA VAL A 19 14.13 -13.57 -13.77
C VAL A 19 13.06 -12.89 -14.63
N LEU A 20 12.73 -13.46 -15.79
CA LEU A 20 11.72 -12.90 -16.69
C LEU A 20 10.34 -12.87 -16.03
N PHE A 21 9.85 -13.98 -15.51
CA PHE A 21 8.54 -14.06 -14.86
C PHE A 21 8.46 -13.16 -13.63
N SER A 22 9.54 -13.04 -12.85
CA SER A 22 9.58 -12.07 -11.75
C SER A 22 9.35 -10.64 -12.25
N LYS A 23 9.93 -10.27 -13.40
CA LYS A 23 9.72 -8.95 -14.02
C LYS A 23 8.32 -8.77 -14.62
N LEU A 24 7.77 -9.79 -15.26
CA LEU A 24 6.41 -9.72 -15.81
C LEU A 24 5.36 -9.64 -14.69
N GLN A 25 5.54 -10.39 -13.60
CA GLN A 25 4.69 -10.31 -12.41
C GLN A 25 4.81 -8.96 -11.70
N GLN A 26 6.00 -8.34 -11.69
CA GLN A 26 6.14 -6.94 -11.28
C GLN A 26 5.27 -6.02 -12.15
N GLY A 27 5.25 -6.22 -13.47
CA GLY A 27 4.39 -5.47 -14.40
C GLY A 27 2.89 -5.60 -14.10
N VAL A 28 2.43 -6.75 -13.60
CA VAL A 28 1.04 -6.93 -13.11
C VAL A 28 0.78 -6.05 -11.88
N GLN A 29 1.72 -5.95 -10.95
CA GLN A 29 1.57 -5.08 -9.78
C GLN A 29 1.57 -3.59 -10.18
N GLU A 30 2.40 -3.19 -11.14
CA GLU A 30 2.40 -1.83 -11.70
C GLU A 30 1.02 -1.46 -12.27
N ASN A 31 0.37 -2.38 -12.99
CA ASN A 31 -0.98 -2.17 -13.50
C ASN A 31 -2.00 -1.94 -12.36
N ARG A 32 -1.90 -2.70 -11.25
CA ARG A 32 -2.74 -2.53 -10.07
C ARG A 32 -2.52 -1.18 -9.38
N GLN A 33 -1.29 -0.68 -9.36
CA GLN A 33 -0.99 0.67 -8.85
C GLN A 33 -1.69 1.75 -9.68
N ILE A 34 -1.63 1.66 -11.01
CA ILE A 34 -2.33 2.58 -11.91
C ILE A 34 -3.85 2.54 -11.69
N LEU A 35 -4.43 1.34 -11.58
CA LEU A 35 -5.86 1.17 -11.25
C LEU A 35 -6.22 1.81 -9.91
N THR A 36 -5.35 1.66 -8.91
CA THR A 36 -5.57 2.25 -7.58
C THR A 36 -5.61 3.77 -7.65
N ILE A 37 -4.68 4.38 -8.39
CA ILE A 37 -4.67 5.84 -8.61
C ILE A 37 -5.99 6.30 -9.25
N ALA A 38 -6.43 5.62 -10.32
CA ALA A 38 -7.66 6.00 -11.02
C ALA A 38 -8.91 5.83 -10.13
N ARG A 39 -9.00 4.74 -9.35
CA ARG A 39 -10.10 4.50 -8.40
C ARG A 39 -10.15 5.57 -7.32
N MET A 40 -9.03 5.83 -6.66
CA MET A 40 -8.94 6.84 -5.61
C MET A 40 -9.28 8.23 -6.14
N ARG A 41 -8.86 8.56 -7.37
CA ARG A 41 -9.25 9.83 -7.99
C ARG A 41 -10.76 9.90 -8.23
N ALA A 42 -11.38 8.85 -8.77
CA ALA A 42 -12.82 8.82 -8.99
C ALA A 42 -13.61 8.96 -7.68
N GLU A 43 -13.16 8.30 -6.61
CA GLU A 43 -13.78 8.44 -5.27
C GLU A 43 -13.64 9.85 -4.70
N ALA A 44 -12.48 10.48 -4.85
CA ALA A 44 -12.26 11.85 -4.41
C ALA A 44 -13.16 12.85 -5.15
N GLU A 45 -13.30 12.70 -6.48
CA GLU A 45 -14.18 13.54 -7.30
C GLU A 45 -15.66 13.34 -6.95
N GLU A 46 -16.08 12.10 -6.68
CA GLU A 46 -17.44 11.79 -6.23
C GLU A 46 -17.76 12.48 -4.90
N LEU A 47 -16.85 12.34 -3.93
CA LEU A 47 -17.01 12.95 -2.62
C LEU A 47 -17.04 14.47 -2.73
N TYR A 48 -16.15 15.05 -3.54
CA TYR A 48 -16.12 16.50 -3.76
C TYR A 48 -17.42 17.00 -4.40
N GLY A 49 -17.89 16.34 -5.46
CA GLY A 49 -19.17 16.65 -6.09
C GLY A 49 -20.34 16.53 -5.13
N GLN A 50 -20.37 15.48 -4.28
CA GLN A 50 -21.38 15.34 -3.24
C GLN A 50 -21.37 16.51 -2.25
N ARG A 51 -20.19 16.91 -1.75
CA ARG A 51 -20.07 18.05 -0.83
C ARG A 51 -20.53 19.36 -1.43
N LEU A 52 -20.25 19.59 -2.72
CA LEU A 52 -20.78 20.75 -3.45
C LEU A 52 -22.31 20.70 -3.55
N GLY A 53 -22.87 19.52 -3.81
CA GLY A 53 -24.32 19.31 -3.88
C GLY A 53 -25.06 19.58 -2.56
N ASP A 54 -24.38 19.46 -1.43
CA ASP A 54 -24.95 19.73 -0.11
C ASP A 54 -25.04 21.23 0.21
N ILE A 55 -24.33 22.10 -0.52
CA ILE A 55 -24.25 23.54 -0.25
C ILE A 55 -25.61 24.21 -0.42
N ALA A 56 -26.28 23.99 -1.57
CA ALA A 56 -27.57 24.62 -1.85
C ALA A 56 -28.65 24.22 -0.82
N PRO A 57 -28.87 22.92 -0.52
CA PRO A 57 -29.78 22.50 0.55
C PRO A 57 -29.40 23.04 1.94
N ALA A 58 -28.11 23.22 2.24
CA ALA A 58 -27.67 23.79 3.50
C ALA A 58 -27.97 25.30 3.59
N ALA A 59 -27.78 26.03 2.50
CA ALA A 59 -28.12 27.46 2.42
C ALA A 59 -29.63 27.68 2.50
N ASP A 60 -30.43 26.84 1.85
CA ASP A 60 -31.89 26.93 1.82
C ASP A 60 -32.56 26.64 3.18
N LYS A 61 -31.83 26.01 4.13
CA LYS A 61 -32.31 25.82 5.52
C LYS A 61 -32.27 27.10 6.37
N ILE A 62 -31.61 28.16 5.89
CA ILE A 62 -31.52 29.42 6.63
C ILE A 62 -32.85 30.17 6.50
N ASN A 63 -33.66 30.11 7.56
CA ASN A 63 -34.96 30.78 7.60
C ASN A 63 -34.83 32.30 7.71
N GLY A 64 -35.70 33.03 7.00
CA GLY A 64 -35.79 34.49 7.09
C GLY A 64 -34.66 35.26 6.41
N GLY A 65 -33.83 34.58 5.61
CA GLY A 65 -32.82 35.21 4.76
C GLY A 65 -33.44 35.81 3.49
N PHE A 66 -32.78 35.56 2.36
CA PHE A 66 -33.11 36.13 1.05
C PHE A 66 -34.56 35.95 0.57
N SER A 67 -35.39 35.09 1.19
CA SER A 67 -36.80 34.86 0.82
C SER A 67 -37.73 36.05 1.13
N ARG A 68 -37.25 37.12 1.78
CA ARG A 68 -38.02 38.34 2.07
C ARG A 68 -37.68 39.51 1.13
N ASP A 69 -36.72 39.32 0.23
CA ASP A 69 -36.13 40.38 -0.59
C ASP A 69 -36.25 40.06 -2.09
N ASP A 70 -37.44 39.63 -2.53
CA ASP A 70 -37.71 39.19 -3.92
C ASP A 70 -37.39 40.26 -4.98
N GLY A 71 -37.33 41.54 -4.60
CA GLY A 71 -36.96 42.64 -5.49
C GLY A 71 -35.49 43.09 -5.42
N ALA A 72 -34.69 42.56 -4.49
CA ALA A 72 -33.30 42.97 -4.32
C ALA A 72 -32.38 42.33 -5.37
N SER A 73 -31.44 43.10 -5.90
CA SER A 73 -30.43 42.61 -6.85
C SER A 73 -29.50 41.58 -6.20
N VAL A 74 -29.17 41.71 -4.92
CA VAL A 74 -28.37 40.71 -4.18
C VAL A 74 -29.04 39.33 -4.16
N ARG A 75 -30.39 39.26 -4.13
CA ARG A 75 -31.11 37.97 -4.19
C ARG A 75 -30.79 37.21 -5.47
N LYS A 76 -30.82 37.90 -6.62
CA LYS A 76 -30.54 37.30 -7.92
C LYS A 76 -29.11 36.77 -8.00
N ALA A 77 -28.15 37.54 -7.48
CA ALA A 77 -26.76 37.10 -7.42
C ALA A 77 -26.59 35.86 -6.53
N TYR A 78 -27.28 35.82 -5.38
CA TYR A 78 -27.32 34.64 -4.50
C TYR A 78 -27.88 33.39 -5.21
N ASP A 79 -29.03 33.52 -5.89
CA ASP A 79 -29.65 32.39 -6.61
C ASP A 79 -28.75 31.88 -7.74
N GLY A 80 -28.05 32.80 -8.43
CA GLY A 80 -27.04 32.47 -9.43
C GLY A 80 -25.90 31.65 -8.84
N VAL A 81 -25.25 32.14 -7.78
CA VAL A 81 -24.16 31.43 -7.10
C VAL A 81 -24.62 30.07 -6.56
N ARG A 82 -25.83 29.99 -5.99
CA ARG A 82 -26.42 28.73 -5.51
C ARG A 82 -26.56 27.70 -6.64
N THR A 83 -27.06 28.12 -7.80
CA THR A 83 -27.23 27.27 -8.98
C THR A 83 -25.89 26.78 -9.51
N GLU A 84 -24.87 27.65 -9.55
CA GLU A 84 -23.53 27.28 -9.99
C GLU A 84 -22.86 26.22 -9.08
N MET A 85 -23.17 26.20 -7.78
CA MET A 85 -22.71 25.12 -6.89
C MET A 85 -23.34 23.76 -7.24
N GLU A 86 -24.62 23.74 -7.60
CA GLU A 86 -25.32 22.53 -8.05
C GLU A 86 -24.76 22.04 -9.40
N ASP A 87 -24.41 22.96 -10.30
CA ASP A 87 -23.82 22.66 -11.60
C ASP A 87 -22.40 22.11 -11.47
N ALA A 88 -21.56 22.73 -10.62
CA ALA A 88 -20.25 22.22 -10.26
C ALA A 88 -20.32 20.81 -9.66
N SER A 89 -21.26 20.56 -8.75
CA SER A 89 -21.53 19.23 -8.18
C SER A 89 -21.77 18.17 -9.27
N ARG A 90 -22.65 18.47 -10.25
CA ARG A 90 -22.93 17.56 -11.37
C ARG A 90 -21.71 17.32 -12.23
N ASN A 91 -20.92 18.36 -12.51
CA ASN A 91 -19.70 18.24 -13.31
C ASN A 91 -18.65 17.35 -12.63
N HIS A 92 -18.40 17.50 -11.33
CA HIS A 92 -17.45 16.66 -10.59
C HIS A 92 -17.91 15.19 -10.48
N ARG A 93 -19.20 14.95 -10.23
CA ARG A 93 -19.77 13.58 -10.29
C ARG A 93 -19.63 12.96 -11.68
N LYS A 94 -19.77 13.75 -12.74
CA LYS A 94 -19.56 13.29 -14.11
C LYS A 94 -18.10 12.91 -14.36
N ILE A 95 -17.12 13.66 -13.83
CA ILE A 95 -15.70 13.29 -13.88
C ILE A 95 -15.49 11.92 -13.21
N ALA A 96 -16.00 11.76 -11.99
CA ALA A 96 -15.89 10.49 -11.25
C ALA A 96 -16.46 9.31 -12.06
N GLN A 97 -17.65 9.48 -12.62
CA GLN A 97 -18.30 8.44 -13.43
C GLN A 97 -17.52 8.13 -14.72
N ASN A 98 -17.05 9.15 -15.43
CA ASN A 98 -16.25 8.96 -16.64
C ASN A 98 -14.93 8.21 -16.36
N ILE A 99 -14.25 8.52 -15.24
CA ILE A 99 -13.04 7.78 -14.83
C ILE A 99 -13.39 6.31 -14.58
N ARG A 100 -14.52 6.01 -13.91
CA ARG A 100 -14.95 4.63 -13.67
C ARG A 100 -15.22 3.88 -14.97
N ASP A 101 -16.01 4.48 -15.86
CA ASP A 101 -16.52 3.79 -17.06
C ASP A 101 -15.49 3.67 -18.18
N LEU A 102 -14.65 4.70 -18.36
CA LEU A 102 -13.69 4.75 -19.47
C LEU A 102 -12.30 4.26 -19.08
N VAL A 103 -11.95 4.29 -17.79
CA VAL A 103 -10.59 3.95 -17.33
C VAL A 103 -10.60 2.74 -16.42
N VAL A 104 -11.28 2.82 -15.27
CA VAL A 104 -11.18 1.77 -14.23
C VAL A 104 -11.76 0.44 -14.72
N ASN A 105 -12.99 0.45 -15.22
CA ASN A 105 -13.69 -0.79 -15.61
C ASN A 105 -13.03 -1.49 -16.81
N PRO A 106 -12.68 -0.80 -17.91
CA PRO A 106 -12.01 -1.44 -19.04
C PRO A 106 -10.60 -1.91 -18.69
N PHE A 107 -9.82 -1.09 -17.97
CA PHE A 107 -8.45 -1.46 -17.64
C PHE A 107 -8.38 -2.59 -16.62
N ALA A 108 -9.29 -2.65 -15.64
CA ALA A 108 -9.35 -3.75 -14.68
C ALA A 108 -9.57 -5.10 -15.39
N ARG A 109 -10.58 -5.17 -16.28
CA ARG A 109 -10.83 -6.38 -17.08
C ARG A 109 -9.62 -6.77 -17.93
N TRP A 110 -8.94 -5.78 -18.52
CA TRP A 110 -7.73 -6.01 -19.30
C TRP A 110 -6.57 -6.54 -18.43
N CYS A 111 -6.40 -6.00 -17.22
CA CYS A 111 -5.38 -6.44 -16.27
C CYS A 111 -5.59 -7.91 -15.86
N ASP A 112 -6.83 -8.28 -15.52
CA ASP A 112 -7.17 -9.66 -15.13
C ASP A 112 -6.87 -10.64 -16.28
N ALA A 113 -7.24 -10.28 -17.52
CA ALA A 113 -6.95 -11.09 -18.69
C ALA A 113 -5.45 -11.15 -19.02
N HIS A 114 -4.68 -10.09 -18.77
CA HIS A 114 -3.23 -10.08 -18.96
C HIS A 114 -2.52 -10.94 -17.92
N GLU A 115 -2.90 -10.84 -16.64
CA GLU A 115 -2.38 -11.67 -15.55
C GLU A 115 -2.63 -13.16 -15.83
N SER A 116 -3.84 -13.54 -16.27
CA SER A 116 -4.15 -14.92 -16.67
C SER A 116 -3.22 -15.43 -17.78
N ARG A 117 -3.04 -14.66 -18.86
CA ARG A 117 -2.15 -15.06 -19.98
C ARG A 117 -0.70 -15.30 -19.54
N LEU A 118 -0.21 -14.48 -18.61
CA LEU A 118 1.14 -14.65 -18.06
C LEU A 118 1.22 -15.91 -17.18
N GLN A 119 0.22 -16.12 -16.34
CA GLN A 119 0.14 -17.28 -15.45
C GLN A 119 0.06 -18.60 -16.23
N ASP A 120 -0.80 -18.67 -17.25
CA ASP A 120 -0.95 -19.87 -18.09
C ASP A 120 0.37 -20.23 -18.79
N SER A 121 1.07 -19.23 -19.32
CA SER A 121 2.38 -19.41 -19.94
C SER A 121 3.46 -19.83 -18.93
N GLN A 122 3.39 -19.34 -17.69
CA GLN A 122 4.32 -19.70 -16.63
C GLN A 122 4.13 -21.16 -16.20
N ASP A 123 2.88 -21.57 -16.00
CA ASP A 123 2.52 -22.91 -15.55
C ASP A 123 2.89 -23.97 -16.60
N GLU A 124 2.66 -23.69 -17.89
CA GLU A 124 3.05 -24.60 -18.98
C GLU A 124 4.57 -24.82 -19.04
N LEU A 125 5.36 -23.73 -19.02
CA LEU A 125 6.83 -23.85 -19.05
C LEU A 125 7.35 -24.54 -17.78
N GLN A 126 6.80 -24.23 -16.62
CA GLN A 126 7.20 -24.85 -15.36
C GLN A 126 6.89 -26.36 -15.35
N ALA A 127 5.77 -26.79 -15.94
CA ALA A 127 5.44 -28.21 -16.08
C ALA A 127 6.46 -28.94 -16.98
N ARG A 128 6.85 -28.33 -18.11
CA ARG A 128 7.84 -28.90 -19.03
C ARG A 128 9.25 -28.99 -18.41
N ILE A 129 9.67 -27.95 -17.69
CA ILE A 129 10.94 -27.96 -16.93
C ILE A 129 10.96 -29.10 -15.91
N LYS A 130 9.89 -29.23 -15.11
CA LYS A 130 9.77 -30.33 -14.12
C LYS A 130 9.84 -31.72 -14.79
N ALA A 131 9.25 -31.88 -15.97
CA ALA A 131 9.31 -33.13 -16.72
C ALA A 131 10.73 -33.44 -17.22
N HIS A 132 11.41 -32.44 -17.78
CA HIS A 132 12.81 -32.53 -18.21
C HIS A 132 13.73 -32.88 -17.05
N ASP A 133 13.65 -32.15 -15.93
CA ASP A 133 14.51 -32.35 -14.75
C ASP A 133 14.31 -33.74 -14.14
N ARG A 134 13.06 -34.21 -14.08
CA ARG A 134 12.74 -35.57 -13.62
C ARG A 134 13.40 -36.62 -14.51
N GLN A 135 13.36 -36.45 -15.83
CA GLN A 135 14.01 -37.37 -16.75
C GLN A 135 15.54 -37.28 -16.66
N ALA A 136 16.10 -36.09 -16.48
CA ALA A 136 17.54 -35.90 -16.30
C ALA A 136 18.07 -36.66 -15.08
N GLU A 137 17.35 -36.61 -13.96
CA GLU A 137 17.67 -37.39 -12.76
C GLU A 137 17.52 -38.90 -12.96
N ILE A 138 16.54 -39.35 -13.76
CA ILE A 138 16.41 -40.77 -14.14
C ILE A 138 17.62 -41.21 -14.96
N VAL A 139 18.03 -40.43 -15.96
CA VAL A 139 19.20 -40.72 -16.81
C VAL A 139 20.48 -40.77 -15.99
N LYS A 140 20.65 -39.88 -15.01
CA LYS A 140 21.77 -39.92 -14.08
C LYS A 140 21.84 -41.23 -13.28
N LYS A 141 20.69 -41.71 -12.80
CA LYS A 141 20.59 -43.02 -12.10
C LYS A 141 20.87 -44.20 -13.02
N LEU A 142 20.32 -44.18 -14.24
CA LEU A 142 20.56 -45.22 -15.25
C LEU A 142 22.04 -45.30 -15.65
N ARG A 143 22.70 -44.14 -15.80
CA ARG A 143 24.15 -44.06 -16.02
C ARG A 143 24.90 -44.72 -14.88
N SER A 144 24.64 -44.33 -13.63
CA SER A 144 25.31 -44.94 -12.48
C SER A 144 25.08 -46.45 -12.41
N ALA A 145 23.87 -46.93 -12.70
CA ALA A 145 23.56 -48.36 -12.74
C ALA A 145 24.36 -49.10 -13.83
N TYR A 146 24.40 -48.57 -15.05
CA TYR A 146 25.17 -49.13 -16.15
C TYR A 146 26.67 -49.19 -15.84
N PHE A 147 27.27 -48.08 -15.41
CA PHE A 147 28.70 -48.03 -15.08
C PHE A 147 29.07 -48.99 -13.93
N ASN A 148 28.21 -49.12 -12.92
CA ASN A 148 28.41 -50.10 -11.85
C ASN A 148 28.36 -51.54 -12.35
N LYS A 149 27.44 -51.87 -13.28
CA LYS A 149 27.34 -53.20 -13.89
C LYS A 149 28.53 -53.52 -14.80
N CYS A 150 29.03 -52.56 -15.56
CA CYS A 150 30.26 -52.71 -16.35
C CYS A 150 31.45 -53.01 -15.45
N ARG A 151 31.65 -52.23 -14.38
CA ARG A 151 32.76 -52.45 -13.43
C ARG A 151 32.69 -53.85 -12.82
N LEU A 152 31.51 -54.27 -12.36
CA LEU A 152 31.30 -55.62 -11.81
C LEU A 152 31.57 -56.74 -12.82
N ALA A 153 31.24 -56.53 -14.10
CA ALA A 153 31.52 -57.49 -15.16
C ALA A 153 33.03 -57.58 -15.45
N GLU A 154 33.73 -56.46 -15.47
CA GLU A 154 35.20 -56.40 -15.63
C GLU A 154 35.91 -57.07 -14.45
N ASP A 155 35.54 -56.74 -13.21
CA ASP A 155 36.11 -57.33 -12.00
C ASP A 155 36.02 -58.88 -12.03
N VAL A 156 34.85 -59.42 -12.38
CA VAL A 156 34.61 -60.88 -12.44
C VAL A 156 35.30 -61.54 -13.64
N GLU A 157 35.50 -60.83 -14.75
CA GLU A 157 36.28 -61.34 -15.88
C GLU A 157 37.78 -61.40 -15.56
N GLU A 158 38.31 -60.42 -14.84
CA GLU A 158 39.70 -60.45 -14.35
C GLU A 158 39.90 -61.57 -13.33
N GLU A 159 38.99 -61.72 -12.37
CA GLU A 159 39.02 -62.84 -11.41
C GLU A 159 38.96 -64.21 -12.11
N ASN A 160 38.10 -64.40 -13.11
CA ASN A 160 38.05 -65.66 -13.87
C ASN A 160 39.33 -65.88 -14.71
N LYS A 161 39.92 -64.83 -15.29
CA LYS A 161 41.21 -64.96 -15.99
C LYS A 161 42.34 -65.38 -15.04
N LEU A 162 42.30 -64.91 -13.79
CA LEU A 162 43.28 -65.28 -12.76
C LEU A 162 43.02 -66.68 -12.18
N ALA A 163 41.75 -67.11 -12.09
CA ALA A 163 41.37 -68.41 -11.55
C ALA A 163 41.61 -69.59 -12.52
N PHE A 164 41.71 -69.35 -13.83
CA PHE A 164 41.92 -70.40 -14.86
C PHE A 164 43.37 -70.46 -15.42
N GLN A 165 44.37 -69.94 -14.70
CA GLN A 165 45.76 -70.30 -14.99
C GLN A 165 46.04 -71.73 -14.48
N ASP A 166 46.30 -72.67 -15.39
CA ASP A 166 46.69 -74.05 -15.06
C ASP A 166 48.02 -74.10 -14.27
N PRO A 167 48.13 -74.98 -13.25
CA PRO A 167 49.26 -75.08 -12.34
C PRO A 167 50.49 -75.82 -12.93
N GLU A 168 50.90 -75.48 -14.16
CA GLU A 168 52.06 -76.14 -14.81
C GLU A 168 53.09 -75.21 -15.49
N MET A 169 53.22 -73.98 -15.00
CA MET A 169 54.50 -73.26 -15.08
C MET A 169 54.83 -72.53 -13.78
N SER A 170 54.97 -73.29 -12.69
CA SER A 170 55.73 -72.85 -11.52
C SER A 170 57.21 -73.23 -11.70
N PRO A 171 58.16 -72.28 -11.92
CA PRO A 171 59.57 -72.58 -11.76
C PRO A 171 59.90 -72.81 -10.28
N LYS A 172 60.57 -73.94 -10.05
CA LYS A 172 60.97 -74.48 -8.75
C LYS A 172 61.84 -73.51 -7.94
N VAL A 173 61.50 -73.42 -6.67
CA VAL A 173 62.23 -72.80 -5.55
C VAL A 173 63.72 -73.19 -5.55
N LYS A 174 64.61 -72.19 -5.41
CA LYS A 174 65.94 -72.34 -4.80
C LYS A 174 66.26 -71.15 -3.88
N ASN A 175 66.35 -71.50 -2.60
CA ASN A 175 67.20 -70.97 -1.52
C ASN A 175 66.98 -69.55 -0.99
N ILE A 176 66.31 -69.52 0.16
CA ILE A 176 66.43 -68.53 1.23
C ILE A 176 67.86 -68.61 1.82
N PRO A 177 68.48 -67.47 2.16
CA PRO A 177 69.00 -67.32 3.52
C PRO A 177 68.52 -66.05 4.23
N GLU A 178 68.22 -66.25 5.51
CA GLU A 178 67.78 -65.33 6.55
C GLU A 178 68.55 -63.99 6.64
N ILE A 179 67.81 -62.88 6.80
CA ILE A 179 68.28 -61.69 7.52
C ILE A 179 67.23 -61.29 8.58
N LYS A 180 67.61 -61.64 9.80
CA LYS A 180 67.28 -61.11 11.14
C LYS A 180 66.22 -60.00 11.21
N VAL A 181 65.09 -60.39 11.81
CA VAL A 181 64.14 -59.51 12.48
C VAL A 181 64.79 -58.91 13.74
N SER A 182 64.89 -57.58 13.76
CA SER A 182 65.08 -56.72 14.93
C SER A 182 64.52 -55.33 14.58
N PRO A 183 63.95 -54.61 15.55
CA PRO A 183 62.69 -53.90 15.35
C PRO A 183 62.89 -52.48 14.85
N GLN A 184 62.21 -52.13 13.77
CA GLN A 184 61.80 -50.75 13.54
C GLN A 184 60.29 -50.74 13.44
N LYS A 185 59.68 -50.14 14.47
CA LYS A 185 58.33 -49.61 14.42
C LYS A 185 58.27 -48.65 13.24
N GLU A 186 57.60 -49.06 12.18
CA GLU A 186 56.90 -48.12 11.32
C GLU A 186 55.45 -48.18 11.80
N GLU A 187 55.15 -47.28 12.73
CA GLU A 187 53.79 -46.80 12.95
C GLU A 187 53.39 -46.08 11.66
N GLU A 188 52.74 -46.78 10.74
CA GLU A 188 51.79 -46.13 9.83
C GLU A 188 50.58 -45.77 10.70
N GLU A 189 50.73 -44.67 11.46
CA GLU A 189 49.58 -43.92 11.96
C GLU A 189 48.88 -43.36 10.72
N ASP A 190 47.69 -43.90 10.41
CA ASP A 190 46.76 -43.27 9.50
C ASP A 190 46.52 -41.83 9.97
N ASP A 191 47.10 -40.85 9.28
CA ASP A 191 46.79 -39.41 9.42
C ASP A 191 45.37 -39.12 8.89
N GLU A 192 44.36 -39.79 9.45
CA GLU A 192 42.94 -39.48 9.19
C GLU A 192 42.58 -38.21 9.97
N ILE A 193 42.67 -37.06 9.31
CA ILE A 193 42.26 -35.76 9.87
C ILE A 193 40.75 -35.63 9.76
N TYR A 194 40.09 -35.29 10.87
CA TYR A 194 38.63 -35.12 10.93
C TYR A 194 38.28 -33.64 11.01
N GLU A 195 37.51 -33.14 10.04
CA GLU A 195 36.91 -31.80 10.09
C GLU A 195 35.58 -31.87 10.85
N ILE A 196 35.47 -31.14 11.96
CA ILE A 196 34.26 -31.02 12.77
C ILE A 196 34.10 -29.57 13.20
N GLY A 197 33.06 -28.87 12.73
CA GLY A 197 32.76 -27.51 13.20
C GLY A 197 33.83 -26.47 12.85
N ASP A 198 34.30 -26.45 11.61
CA ASP A 198 35.35 -25.53 11.12
C ASP A 198 36.74 -25.71 11.78
N GLU A 199 36.92 -26.71 12.65
CA GLU A 199 38.21 -27.11 13.23
C GLU A 199 38.64 -28.51 12.75
N THR A 200 39.94 -28.70 12.55
CA THR A 200 40.55 -29.99 12.22
C THR A 200 41.05 -30.68 13.48
N TYR A 201 40.64 -31.93 13.68
CA TYR A 201 41.01 -32.73 14.84
C TYR A 201 41.82 -33.95 14.43
N GLN A 202 42.85 -34.23 15.23
CA GLN A 202 43.58 -35.48 15.15
C GLN A 202 42.78 -36.64 15.78
N PRO A 203 43.01 -37.90 15.38
CA PRO A 203 42.30 -39.07 15.89
C PRO A 203 42.22 -39.13 17.43
N GLU A 204 43.32 -38.81 18.14
CA GLU A 204 43.32 -38.80 19.61
C GLU A 204 42.39 -37.74 20.23
N GLN A 205 42.20 -36.61 19.56
CA GLN A 205 41.31 -35.54 20.00
C GLN A 205 39.85 -35.92 19.75
N VAL A 206 39.55 -36.47 18.57
CA VAL A 206 38.21 -36.99 18.23
C VAL A 206 37.79 -38.09 19.20
N LYS A 207 38.72 -38.98 19.59
CA LYS A 207 38.48 -39.99 20.63
C LYS A 207 38.06 -39.40 21.96
N LYS A 208 38.71 -38.33 22.43
CA LYS A 208 38.34 -37.63 23.68
C LYS A 208 36.95 -36.99 23.57
N ILE A 209 36.67 -36.35 22.42
CA ILE A 209 35.37 -35.71 22.16
C ILE A 209 34.24 -36.74 22.15
N LEU A 210 34.38 -37.82 21.35
CA LEU A 210 33.37 -38.88 21.24
C LEU A 210 33.18 -39.63 22.57
N SER A 211 34.25 -39.91 23.31
CA SER A 211 34.16 -40.52 24.63
C SER A 211 33.38 -39.65 25.62
N HIS A 212 33.61 -38.34 25.62
CA HIS A 212 32.86 -37.40 26.47
C HIS A 212 31.40 -37.27 26.01
N MET A 213 31.15 -37.18 24.70
CA MET A 213 29.82 -37.15 24.11
C MET A 213 28.98 -38.36 24.51
N MET A 214 29.52 -39.56 24.34
CA MET A 214 28.79 -40.80 24.59
C MET A 214 28.58 -41.09 26.08
N ASN A 215 29.41 -40.54 26.97
CA ASN A 215 29.17 -40.62 28.42
C ASN A 215 28.19 -39.55 28.93
N THR A 216 28.03 -38.44 28.21
CA THR A 216 27.21 -37.30 28.64
C THR A 216 25.80 -37.32 28.03
N ILE A 217 25.69 -37.67 26.75
CA ILE A 217 24.43 -37.69 26.01
C ILE A 217 23.66 -38.98 26.35
N LYS A 218 22.38 -38.85 26.67
CA LYS A 218 21.52 -39.99 26.96
C LYS A 218 21.36 -40.86 25.72
N MET A 219 21.74 -42.14 25.82
CA MET A 219 21.48 -43.16 24.81
C MET A 219 20.32 -44.05 25.23
N GLY A 220 19.41 -44.34 24.31
CA GLY A 220 18.24 -45.21 24.52
C GLY A 220 17.94 -46.11 23.33
N GLU A 221 16.71 -46.62 23.30
CA GLU A 221 16.17 -47.41 22.19
C GLU A 221 15.04 -46.64 21.51
N THR A 222 15.06 -46.54 20.19
CA THR A 222 14.00 -45.89 19.40
C THR A 222 13.31 -46.91 18.52
N LYS A 223 11.98 -47.06 18.68
CA LYS A 223 11.15 -47.94 17.85
C LYS A 223 10.62 -47.17 16.65
N VAL A 224 10.98 -47.61 15.44
CA VAL A 224 10.45 -47.07 14.19
C VAL A 224 9.37 -48.02 13.66
N PRO A 225 8.16 -47.52 13.33
CA PRO A 225 7.13 -48.33 12.69
C PRO A 225 7.70 -49.04 11.43
N ILE A 226 7.45 -50.34 11.30
CA ILE A 226 7.87 -51.20 10.17
C ILE A 226 9.39 -51.50 10.11
N LEU A 227 10.26 -50.58 10.54
CA LEU A 227 11.73 -50.71 10.46
C LEU A 227 12.40 -51.35 11.70
N GLY A 228 11.68 -51.48 12.81
CA GLY A 228 12.16 -52.17 14.02
C GLY A 228 12.70 -51.23 15.11
N THR A 229 13.32 -51.82 16.13
CA THR A 229 13.90 -51.08 17.28
C THR A 229 15.40 -50.88 17.07
N TYR A 230 15.84 -49.62 17.12
CA TYR A 230 17.24 -49.24 17.03
C TYR A 230 17.79 -48.97 18.43
N ALA A 231 18.84 -49.68 18.82
CA ALA A 231 19.57 -49.43 20.06
C ALA A 231 20.63 -48.34 19.86
N ASN A 232 21.08 -47.75 20.97
CA ASN A 232 22.10 -46.69 21.02
C ASN A 232 21.70 -45.45 20.22
N THR A 233 20.48 -44.95 20.46
CA THR A 233 19.94 -43.75 19.81
C THR A 233 19.84 -42.57 20.78
N SER A 234 20.07 -41.37 20.26
CA SER A 234 19.89 -40.09 20.96
C SER A 234 19.07 -39.14 20.08
N CYS A 235 18.26 -38.25 20.65
CA CYS A 235 17.52 -37.28 19.85
C CYS A 235 18.43 -36.10 19.44
N GLY A 236 18.09 -35.44 18.33
CA GLY A 236 18.86 -34.32 17.79
C GLY A 236 18.98 -33.14 18.77
N SER A 237 17.95 -32.89 19.59
CA SER A 237 17.97 -31.82 20.60
C SER A 237 19.00 -32.05 21.70
N ASP A 238 19.16 -33.29 22.18
CA ASP A 238 20.12 -33.61 23.25
C ASP A 238 21.56 -33.51 22.75
N ILE A 239 21.79 -33.88 21.47
CA ILE A 239 23.09 -33.73 20.82
C ILE A 239 23.43 -32.24 20.66
N VAL A 240 22.48 -31.41 20.22
CA VAL A 240 22.68 -29.96 20.10
C VAL A 240 22.92 -29.30 21.46
N GLU A 241 22.18 -29.68 22.50
CA GLU A 241 22.39 -29.18 23.86
C GLU A 241 23.81 -29.49 24.37
N TYR A 242 24.31 -30.70 24.09
CA TYR A 242 25.70 -31.04 24.39
C TYR A 242 26.70 -30.16 23.64
N LEU A 243 26.50 -29.98 22.33
CA LEU A 243 27.42 -29.20 21.47
C LEU A 243 27.50 -27.73 21.91
N GLN A 244 26.39 -27.16 22.36
CA GLN A 244 26.36 -25.80 22.90
C GLN A 244 27.09 -25.67 24.24
N ARG A 245 27.02 -26.68 25.10
CA ARG A 245 27.65 -26.63 26.44
C ARG A 245 29.13 -26.99 26.46
N HIS A 246 29.55 -27.90 25.59
CA HIS A 246 30.89 -28.51 25.69
C HIS A 246 31.79 -28.27 24.47
N MET A 247 31.23 -27.89 23.32
CA MET A 247 31.98 -27.62 22.08
C MET A 247 31.92 -26.14 21.66
N GLY A 248 31.49 -25.24 22.55
CA GLY A 248 31.52 -23.79 22.32
C GLY A 248 30.60 -23.27 21.20
N SER A 249 29.60 -24.05 20.79
CA SER A 249 28.73 -23.68 19.67
C SER A 249 27.87 -22.43 20.00
N THR A 250 28.10 -21.33 19.29
CA THR A 250 27.48 -20.01 19.55
C THR A 250 26.04 -19.86 19.02
N SER A 251 25.58 -20.77 18.18
CA SER A 251 24.24 -20.73 17.55
C SER A 251 23.72 -22.13 17.26
N VAL A 252 22.39 -22.32 17.29
CA VAL A 252 21.72 -23.57 16.89
C VAL A 252 22.11 -23.99 15.47
N SER A 253 22.19 -23.03 14.53
CA SER A 253 22.57 -23.30 13.14
C SER A 253 24.02 -23.77 12.99
N TYR A 254 24.89 -23.41 13.92
CA TYR A 254 26.27 -23.87 13.94
C TYR A 254 26.37 -25.26 14.60
N SER A 255 25.59 -25.51 15.66
CA SER A 255 25.47 -26.85 16.27
C SER A 255 24.92 -27.89 15.28
N GLU A 256 24.00 -27.48 14.40
CA GLU A 256 23.48 -28.35 13.34
C GLU A 256 24.54 -28.70 12.29
N ARG A 257 25.44 -27.77 11.94
CA ARG A 257 26.58 -28.07 11.07
C ARG A 257 27.54 -29.05 11.71
N ILE A 258 27.89 -28.85 12.98
CA ILE A 258 28.74 -29.81 13.72
C ILE A 258 28.07 -31.20 13.77
N GLY A 259 26.77 -31.25 14.03
CA GLY A 259 26.01 -32.51 13.98
C GLY A 259 25.97 -33.13 12.58
N GLN A 260 25.94 -32.31 11.53
CA GLN A 260 26.05 -32.76 10.15
C GLN A 260 27.42 -33.36 9.86
N ASP A 261 28.51 -32.76 10.37
CA ASP A 261 29.86 -33.28 10.23
C ASP A 261 30.03 -34.64 10.93
N LEU A 262 29.37 -34.84 12.09
CA LEU A 262 29.33 -36.14 12.76
C LEU A 262 28.59 -37.22 11.95
N VAL A 263 27.57 -36.84 11.18
CA VAL A 263 26.89 -37.75 10.24
C VAL A 263 27.76 -38.02 9.02
N SER A 264 28.41 -36.99 8.46
CA SER A 264 29.29 -37.09 7.29
C SER A 264 30.54 -37.95 7.58
N ASN A 265 31.14 -37.81 8.76
CA ASN A 265 32.27 -38.63 9.23
C ASN A 265 31.84 -40.06 9.64
N GLY A 266 30.55 -40.38 9.57
CA GLY A 266 30.02 -41.74 9.78
C GLY A 266 29.85 -42.16 11.24
N PHE A 267 29.90 -41.21 12.18
CA PHE A 267 29.70 -41.46 13.61
C PHE A 267 28.22 -41.56 13.99
N LEU A 268 27.35 -40.80 13.32
CA LEU A 268 25.90 -40.79 13.53
C LEU A 268 25.13 -41.18 12.27
N ARG A 269 23.93 -41.73 12.45
CA ARG A 269 22.99 -42.04 11.36
C ARG A 269 21.56 -41.68 11.75
N LEU A 270 20.84 -40.95 10.89
CA LEU A 270 19.43 -40.64 11.10
C LEU A 270 18.57 -41.92 11.04
N VAL A 271 17.66 -42.06 12.01
CA VAL A 271 16.79 -43.23 12.19
C VAL A 271 15.35 -42.86 11.82
N GLY A 272 14.72 -43.66 10.96
CA GLY A 272 13.29 -43.58 10.63
C GLY A 272 12.88 -42.63 9.50
N ASN A 273 13.80 -41.79 9.01
CA ASN A 273 13.56 -40.86 7.91
C ASN A 273 14.58 -41.09 6.78
N VAL A 274 14.16 -40.89 5.53
CA VAL A 274 15.05 -40.99 4.36
C VAL A 274 15.83 -39.69 4.20
N GLY A 275 17.14 -39.74 4.45
CA GLY A 275 18.05 -38.60 4.35
C GLY A 275 19.23 -38.70 5.32
N ASN A 276 20.22 -37.83 5.15
CA ASN A 276 21.41 -37.74 6.02
C ASN A 276 21.54 -36.37 6.71
N ASN A 277 20.47 -35.55 6.71
CA ASN A 277 20.54 -34.22 7.29
C ASN A 277 20.38 -34.27 8.82
N PHE A 278 21.33 -33.66 9.52
CA PHE A 278 21.25 -33.42 10.94
C PHE A 278 20.40 -32.17 11.22
N ALA A 279 19.48 -32.25 12.18
CA ALA A 279 18.64 -31.13 12.57
C ALA A 279 18.35 -31.18 14.07
N ASN A 280 18.25 -30.00 14.69
CA ASN A 280 17.87 -29.85 16.08
C ASN A 280 16.39 -30.18 16.27
N SER A 281 16.10 -31.42 16.68
CA SER A 281 14.74 -31.87 16.88
C SER A 281 14.67 -32.96 17.95
N SER A 282 13.71 -32.84 18.86
CA SER A 282 13.36 -33.89 19.82
C SER A 282 12.61 -35.06 19.18
N LYS A 283 12.19 -34.93 17.91
CA LYS A 283 11.47 -35.97 17.15
C LYS A 283 12.36 -36.75 16.19
N LEU A 284 13.57 -36.26 15.91
CA LEU A 284 14.55 -36.93 15.06
C LEU A 284 15.57 -37.64 15.95
N PHE A 285 15.80 -38.92 15.68
CA PHE A 285 16.70 -39.76 16.45
C PHE A 285 17.90 -40.17 15.58
N TYR A 286 19.08 -40.16 16.19
CA TYR A 286 20.34 -40.51 15.55
C TYR A 286 20.94 -41.71 16.27
N GLN A 287 21.29 -42.75 15.51
CA GLN A 287 21.97 -43.94 16.00
C GLN A 287 23.48 -43.74 15.96
N TRP A 288 24.14 -44.01 17.09
CA TRP A 288 25.59 -44.07 17.18
C TRP A 288 26.11 -45.30 16.42
N ARG A 289 27.01 -45.08 15.46
CA ARG A 289 27.55 -46.13 14.59
C ARG A 289 28.70 -46.87 15.28
N PRO A 290 29.02 -48.11 14.89
CA PRO A 290 30.16 -48.85 15.45
C PRO A 290 31.49 -48.09 15.39
N LYS A 291 31.71 -47.28 14.34
CA LYS A 291 32.88 -46.39 14.21
C LYS A 291 33.02 -45.44 15.40
N ALA A 292 31.91 -44.89 15.92
CA ALA A 292 31.93 -44.02 17.09
C ALA A 292 32.34 -44.76 18.37
N PHE A 293 31.86 -45.99 18.57
CA PHE A 293 32.23 -46.82 19.73
C PHE A 293 33.69 -47.27 19.70
N GLN A 294 34.18 -47.68 18.52
CA GLN A 294 35.59 -48.05 18.31
C GLN A 294 36.51 -46.85 18.57
N MET A 295 36.14 -45.68 18.02
CA MET A 295 36.90 -44.44 18.18
C MET A 295 36.90 -43.93 19.63
N ALA A 296 35.77 -44.03 20.33
CA ALA A 296 35.64 -43.62 21.74
C ALA A 296 36.29 -44.61 22.73
N GLY A 297 36.65 -45.82 22.31
CA GLY A 297 37.16 -46.88 23.17
C GLY A 297 36.12 -47.44 24.16
N LEU A 298 34.83 -47.39 23.81
CA LEU A 298 33.72 -47.81 24.67
C LEU A 298 33.06 -49.11 24.14
N PRO A 299 32.65 -50.04 25.01
CA PRO A 299 31.96 -51.26 24.59
C PRO A 299 30.54 -50.96 24.08
N GLU A 300 30.21 -51.45 22.89
CA GLU A 300 28.88 -51.32 22.28
C GLU A 300 27.85 -52.22 22.99
N LYS A 301 26.70 -51.67 23.40
CA LYS A 301 25.56 -52.47 23.87
C LYS A 301 24.85 -53.10 22.66
N LYS A 302 25.09 -54.40 22.41
CA LYS A 302 24.41 -55.17 21.35
C LYS A 302 23.05 -55.68 21.82
N ALA A 303 21.97 -55.27 21.16
CA ALA A 303 20.64 -55.88 21.31
C ALA A 303 20.40 -56.90 20.19
N SER A 304 20.00 -58.13 20.54
CA SER A 304 19.69 -59.22 19.61
C SER A 304 18.40 -58.94 18.82
N ALA A 305 18.49 -58.87 17.49
CA ALA A 305 17.35 -58.64 16.61
C ALA A 305 16.44 -59.87 16.49
N ALA A 306 15.40 -59.97 17.32
CA ALA A 306 14.29 -60.90 17.12
C ALA A 306 13.27 -60.28 16.14
N ARG A 307 13.23 -60.78 14.89
CA ARG A 307 12.20 -60.39 13.91
C ARG A 307 10.91 -61.14 14.22
N THR A 308 9.90 -60.44 14.74
CA THR A 308 8.52 -60.96 14.82
C THR A 308 7.69 -60.23 13.76
N PHE A 309 7.26 -60.95 12.73
CA PHE A 309 6.33 -60.41 11.72
C PHE A 309 4.89 -60.65 12.20
N SER A 310 4.08 -59.58 12.25
CA SER A 310 2.63 -59.68 12.34
C SER A 310 2.01 -58.84 11.23
N ILE A 311 1.29 -59.50 10.33
CA ILE A 311 0.51 -58.94 9.22
C ILE A 311 -0.87 -58.52 9.76
N PRO A 312 -1.44 -57.38 9.33
CA PRO A 312 -2.88 -57.25 9.20
C PRO A 312 -3.27 -57.12 7.72
N VAL A 313 -4.21 -57.98 7.31
CA VAL A 313 -4.92 -57.89 6.03
C VAL A 313 -6.20 -57.07 6.25
N SER A 314 -6.43 -56.05 5.43
CA SER A 314 -7.78 -55.59 5.08
C SER A 314 -7.74 -54.91 3.70
N PRO A 315 -8.72 -55.19 2.81
CA PRO A 315 -8.77 -54.66 1.45
C PRO A 315 -9.58 -53.35 1.40
N GLU A 316 -9.45 -52.65 0.26
CA GLU A 316 -10.20 -51.46 -0.18
C GLU A 316 -9.57 -50.09 0.12
N SER A 317 -8.84 -49.56 -0.86
CA SER A 317 -9.06 -48.21 -1.43
C SER A 317 -8.00 -47.94 -2.49
N GLY A 318 -8.43 -47.70 -3.74
CA GLY A 318 -7.55 -47.30 -4.83
C GLY A 318 -7.03 -45.88 -4.64
N SER A 319 -5.72 -45.74 -4.50
CA SER A 319 -4.99 -44.50 -4.74
C SER A 319 -3.57 -44.84 -5.20
N GLU A 320 -3.24 -44.44 -6.42
CA GLU A 320 -1.92 -44.61 -7.04
C GLU A 320 -0.83 -43.94 -6.20
N SER A 321 -0.01 -44.76 -5.52
CA SER A 321 1.20 -44.31 -4.84
C SER A 321 2.43 -44.83 -5.60
N PRO A 322 3.37 -43.96 -6.03
CA PRO A 322 4.49 -44.34 -6.89
C PRO A 322 5.59 -45.15 -6.15
N VAL A 323 5.34 -45.55 -4.91
CA VAL A 323 6.30 -46.28 -4.06
C VAL A 323 6.17 -47.81 -4.22
N VAL A 324 5.08 -48.30 -4.80
CA VAL A 324 4.88 -49.75 -5.03
C VAL A 324 5.76 -50.28 -6.19
N GLY A 325 6.12 -49.43 -7.14
CA GLY A 325 6.95 -49.81 -8.30
C GLY A 325 8.39 -50.17 -7.93
N ALA A 326 9.01 -49.45 -7.00
CA ALA A 326 10.39 -49.69 -6.60
C ALA A 326 10.55 -51.00 -5.81
N VAL A 327 9.58 -51.37 -4.97
CA VAL A 327 9.62 -52.61 -4.18
C VAL A 327 9.29 -53.84 -5.04
N SER A 328 8.47 -53.66 -6.09
CA SER A 328 8.20 -54.71 -7.08
C SER A 328 9.44 -55.06 -7.92
N GLU A 329 10.31 -54.09 -8.22
CA GLU A 329 11.52 -54.32 -9.04
C GLU A 329 12.63 -55.05 -8.24
N TYR A 330 12.73 -54.80 -6.92
CA TYR A 330 13.63 -55.55 -6.03
C TYR A 330 13.11 -56.96 -5.66
N LEU A 331 11.79 -57.18 -5.62
CA LEU A 331 11.20 -58.52 -5.40
C LEU A 331 11.16 -59.37 -6.69
N ALA A 332 11.10 -58.76 -7.87
CA ALA A 332 11.19 -59.48 -9.14
C ALA A 332 12.56 -60.18 -9.33
N GLY A 333 13.63 -59.59 -8.79
CA GLY A 333 14.98 -60.18 -8.78
C GLY A 333 15.17 -61.32 -7.77
N TRP A 334 14.19 -61.57 -6.88
CA TRP A 334 14.23 -62.64 -5.88
C TRP A 334 13.28 -63.80 -6.23
N ASN A 335 13.09 -64.06 -7.52
CA ASN A 335 12.45 -65.28 -8.01
C ASN A 335 13.47 -66.43 -8.06
N VAL A 336 13.78 -67.01 -6.91
CA VAL A 336 14.65 -68.20 -6.78
C VAL A 336 14.03 -69.46 -7.44
N LEU A 337 12.76 -69.38 -7.89
CA LEU A 337 12.02 -70.48 -8.50
C LEU A 337 11.79 -70.35 -10.02
N ASN A 338 12.19 -69.22 -10.64
CA ASN A 338 12.01 -69.05 -12.09
C ASN A 338 13.30 -68.51 -12.72
N ASN A 339 14.33 -69.36 -12.75
CA ASN A 339 15.55 -69.08 -13.50
C ASN A 339 15.23 -69.13 -14.99
N GLN A 340 14.93 -67.98 -15.61
CA GLN A 340 14.62 -67.89 -17.04
C GLN A 340 15.76 -68.40 -17.95
N HIS A 341 16.99 -68.52 -17.41
CA HIS A 341 18.16 -69.04 -18.11
C HIS A 341 18.94 -70.06 -17.24
N PRO A 342 18.55 -71.36 -17.28
CA PRO A 342 19.11 -72.40 -16.40
C PRO A 342 20.60 -72.74 -16.60
N ASN A 343 21.20 -72.35 -17.73
CA ASN A 343 22.55 -72.78 -18.15
C ASN A 343 23.55 -71.61 -18.31
N GLU A 344 23.31 -70.46 -17.70
CA GLU A 344 24.14 -69.27 -17.86
C GLU A 344 25.26 -69.20 -16.80
N THR A 345 26.50 -68.95 -17.22
CA THR A 345 27.62 -68.71 -16.29
C THR A 345 27.52 -67.33 -15.65
N GLN A 346 28.07 -67.16 -14.44
CA GLN A 346 28.09 -65.86 -13.74
C GLN A 346 28.61 -64.68 -14.59
N PRO A 347 29.72 -64.81 -15.36
CA PRO A 347 30.17 -63.74 -16.26
C PRO A 347 29.22 -63.49 -17.44
N GLU A 348 28.58 -64.51 -18.01
CA GLU A 348 27.58 -64.33 -19.07
C GLU A 348 26.34 -63.58 -18.56
N ARG A 349 25.88 -63.90 -17.35
CA ARG A 349 24.78 -63.20 -16.69
C ARG A 349 25.10 -61.73 -16.47
N LEU A 350 26.29 -61.41 -15.96
CA LEU A 350 26.72 -60.03 -15.73
C LEU A 350 26.85 -59.25 -17.04
N ARG A 351 27.31 -59.88 -18.12
CA ARG A 351 27.32 -59.27 -19.47
C ARG A 351 25.91 -59.00 -19.99
N ARG A 352 24.96 -59.92 -19.80
CA ARG A 352 23.56 -59.68 -20.17
C ARG A 352 22.97 -58.51 -19.38
N GLU A 353 23.11 -58.54 -18.05
CA GLU A 353 22.63 -57.45 -17.19
C GLU A 353 23.26 -56.10 -17.54
N ALA A 354 24.55 -56.08 -17.86
CA ALA A 354 25.23 -54.87 -18.33
C ALA A 354 24.61 -54.35 -19.64
N ARG A 355 24.37 -55.22 -20.64
CA ARG A 355 23.68 -54.86 -21.89
C ARG A 355 22.26 -54.36 -21.65
N GLU A 356 21.49 -55.02 -20.79
CA GLU A 356 20.13 -54.58 -20.45
C GLU A 356 20.15 -53.19 -19.80
N THR A 357 21.11 -52.91 -18.91
CA THR A 357 21.27 -51.57 -18.32
C THR A 357 21.78 -50.53 -19.31
N ASP A 358 22.62 -50.91 -20.28
CA ASP A 358 23.07 -50.06 -21.38
C ASP A 358 21.90 -49.67 -22.28
N ASP A 359 21.07 -50.64 -22.69
CA ASP A 359 19.89 -50.40 -23.52
C ASP A 359 18.87 -49.50 -22.81
N LYS A 360 18.64 -49.72 -21.51
CA LYS A 360 17.82 -48.82 -20.67
C LYS A 360 18.42 -47.41 -20.60
N TYR A 361 19.74 -47.30 -20.41
CA TYR A 361 20.43 -46.01 -20.37
C TYR A 361 20.34 -45.26 -21.70
N LYS A 362 20.62 -45.92 -22.83
CA LYS A 362 20.47 -45.35 -24.18
C LYS A 362 19.05 -44.87 -24.46
N ALA A 363 18.05 -45.69 -24.11
CA ALA A 363 16.64 -45.30 -24.24
C ALA A 363 16.31 -44.08 -23.36
N GLY A 364 16.85 -44.05 -22.13
CA GLY A 364 16.70 -42.91 -21.22
C GLY A 364 17.32 -41.62 -21.76
N VAL A 365 18.52 -41.68 -22.35
CA VAL A 365 19.21 -40.54 -22.97
C VAL A 365 18.44 -40.04 -24.18
N LYS A 366 17.97 -40.93 -25.06
CA LYS A 366 17.15 -40.55 -26.21
C LYS A 366 15.89 -39.80 -25.78
N LYS A 367 15.18 -40.32 -24.77
CA LYS A 367 13.99 -39.67 -24.21
C LYS A 367 14.31 -38.31 -23.55
N LEU A 368 15.48 -38.18 -22.93
CA LEU A 368 15.90 -36.89 -22.36
C LEU A 368 16.16 -35.85 -23.45
N ASP A 369 16.79 -36.23 -24.57
CA ASP A 369 17.03 -35.31 -25.68
C ASP A 369 15.72 -34.91 -26.38
N GLU A 370 14.75 -35.83 -26.53
CA GLU A 370 13.40 -35.52 -26.99
C GLU A 370 12.73 -34.46 -26.08
N LEU A 371 12.77 -34.64 -24.76
CA LEU A 371 12.24 -33.66 -23.81
C LEU A 371 13.02 -32.34 -23.81
N ARG A 372 14.32 -32.36 -24.06
CA ARG A 372 15.15 -31.15 -24.17
C ARG A 372 14.74 -30.32 -25.39
N CYS A 373 14.61 -30.95 -26.54
CA CYS A 373 14.15 -30.28 -27.77
C CYS A 373 12.73 -29.72 -27.58
N ASP A 374 11.79 -30.53 -27.06
CA ASP A 374 10.42 -30.08 -26.78
C ASP A 374 10.36 -28.89 -25.79
N LEU A 375 11.26 -28.88 -24.80
CA LEU A 375 11.39 -27.78 -23.85
C LEU A 375 11.95 -26.53 -24.52
N GLU A 376 13.04 -26.64 -25.28
CA GLU A 376 13.67 -25.52 -25.98
C GLU A 376 12.70 -24.88 -26.99
N GLU A 377 11.96 -25.69 -27.75
CA GLU A 377 10.92 -25.23 -28.67
C GLU A 377 9.80 -24.47 -27.93
N ALA A 378 9.32 -25.02 -26.81
CA ALA A 378 8.30 -24.37 -26.00
C ALA A 378 8.81 -23.05 -25.40
N ILE A 379 10.01 -23.04 -24.80
CA ILE A 379 10.62 -21.83 -24.25
C ILE A 379 10.72 -20.76 -25.34
N PHE A 380 11.23 -21.10 -26.51
CA PHE A 380 11.39 -20.15 -27.60
C PHE A 380 10.05 -19.55 -28.05
N LEU A 381 9.01 -20.38 -28.19
CA LEU A 381 7.66 -19.95 -28.56
C LEU A 381 7.04 -19.04 -27.50
N HIS A 382 7.10 -19.44 -26.23
CA HIS A 382 6.54 -18.68 -25.13
C HIS A 382 7.28 -17.36 -24.90
N LEU A 383 8.61 -17.31 -25.03
CA LEU A 383 9.36 -16.06 -24.93
C LEU A 383 8.90 -15.01 -25.96
N ARG A 384 8.62 -15.42 -27.20
CA ARG A 384 8.04 -14.52 -28.23
C ARG A 384 6.61 -14.09 -27.91
N PHE A 385 5.85 -14.93 -27.22
CA PHE A 385 4.50 -14.58 -26.76
C PHE A 385 4.55 -13.60 -25.59
N LEU A 386 5.43 -13.83 -24.62
CA LEU A 386 5.63 -12.96 -23.46
C LEU A 386 6.17 -11.58 -23.86
N GLU A 387 7.05 -11.51 -24.85
CA GLU A 387 7.51 -10.24 -25.42
C GLU A 387 6.35 -9.43 -26.02
N ARG A 388 5.44 -10.09 -26.73
CA ARG A 388 4.22 -9.46 -27.23
C ARG A 388 3.29 -9.03 -26.10
N CYS A 389 3.14 -9.86 -25.07
CA CYS A 389 2.34 -9.52 -23.90
C CYS A 389 2.87 -8.26 -23.20
N GLU A 390 4.19 -8.15 -23.03
CA GLU A 390 4.80 -6.97 -22.41
C GLU A 390 4.65 -5.73 -23.28
N LEU A 391 4.83 -5.86 -24.60
CA LEU A 391 4.59 -4.75 -25.53
C LEU A 391 3.13 -4.27 -25.48
N ASP A 392 2.17 -5.20 -25.43
CA ASP A 392 0.75 -4.88 -25.31
C ASP A 392 0.45 -4.19 -23.97
N ARG A 393 1.10 -4.60 -22.88
CA ARG A 393 1.00 -3.94 -21.57
C ARG A 393 1.45 -2.50 -21.63
N LEU A 394 2.62 -2.23 -22.20
CA LEU A 394 3.14 -0.88 -22.34
C LEU A 394 2.21 0.02 -23.18
N LYS A 395 1.63 -0.53 -24.25
CA LYS A 395 0.62 0.18 -25.05
C LYS A 395 -0.67 0.44 -24.27
N ALA A 396 -1.17 -0.56 -23.53
CA ALA A 396 -2.37 -0.42 -22.70
C ALA A 396 -2.18 0.67 -21.63
N ILE A 397 -1.05 0.69 -20.94
CA ILE A 397 -0.71 1.74 -19.97
C ILE A 397 -0.71 3.12 -20.63
N LYS A 398 -0.09 3.25 -21.81
CA LYS A 398 -0.07 4.51 -22.56
C LYS A 398 -1.49 4.99 -22.88
N THR A 399 -2.35 4.10 -23.34
CA THR A 399 -3.76 4.41 -23.64
C THR A 399 -4.53 4.81 -22.39
N VAL A 400 -4.37 4.07 -21.29
CA VAL A 400 -5.04 4.35 -20.01
C VAL A 400 -4.67 5.73 -19.46
N VAL A 401 -3.39 6.11 -19.52
CA VAL A 401 -2.94 7.44 -19.10
C VAL A 401 -3.55 8.54 -19.98
N LEU A 402 -3.64 8.30 -21.29
CA LEU A 402 -4.30 9.22 -22.22
C LEU A 402 -5.80 9.35 -21.91
N ASP A 403 -6.50 8.24 -21.76
CA ASP A 403 -7.94 8.22 -21.46
C ASP A 403 -8.23 8.90 -20.12
N PHE A 404 -7.41 8.62 -19.09
CA PHE A 404 -7.54 9.24 -17.78
C PHE A 404 -7.39 10.76 -17.85
N SER A 405 -6.34 11.27 -18.51
CA SER A 405 -6.19 12.72 -18.70
C SER A 405 -7.30 13.33 -19.56
N GLY A 406 -7.76 12.63 -20.59
CA GLY A 406 -8.88 13.05 -21.44
C GLY A 406 -10.21 13.14 -20.67
N THR A 407 -10.51 12.18 -19.79
CA THR A 407 -11.75 12.19 -18.99
C THR A 407 -11.88 13.42 -18.11
N ILE A 408 -10.76 13.89 -17.54
CA ILE A 408 -10.71 15.10 -16.72
C ILE A 408 -10.72 16.34 -17.64
N GLY A 409 -9.88 16.35 -18.67
CA GLY A 409 -9.74 17.47 -19.60
C GLY A 409 -11.05 17.89 -20.27
N ASN A 410 -11.91 16.92 -20.62
CA ASN A 410 -13.19 17.18 -21.28
C ASN A 410 -14.21 17.94 -20.42
N VAL A 411 -14.04 17.99 -19.09
CA VAL A 411 -14.96 18.68 -18.17
C VAL A 411 -14.44 20.07 -17.77
N ILE A 412 -13.15 20.37 -17.99
CA ILE A 412 -12.54 21.66 -17.65
C ILE A 412 -13.31 22.86 -18.26
N PRO A 413 -13.74 22.85 -19.54
CA PRO A 413 -14.49 23.97 -20.09
C PRO A 413 -15.79 24.26 -19.35
N SER A 414 -16.49 23.22 -18.87
CA SER A 414 -17.71 23.38 -18.08
C SER A 414 -17.42 23.95 -16.69
N LEU A 415 -16.33 23.54 -16.04
CA LEU A 415 -15.89 24.12 -14.77
C LEU A 415 -15.49 25.59 -14.92
N GLN A 416 -14.78 25.93 -16.00
CA GLN A 416 -14.42 27.31 -16.31
C GLN A 416 -15.68 28.17 -16.50
N SER A 417 -16.65 27.68 -17.27
CA SER A 417 -17.92 28.38 -17.47
C SER A 417 -18.66 28.66 -16.17
N THR A 418 -18.63 27.74 -15.21
CA THR A 418 -19.25 27.95 -13.89
C THR A 418 -18.59 29.09 -13.12
N VAL A 419 -17.26 29.16 -13.13
CA VAL A 419 -16.52 30.26 -12.48
C VAL A 419 -16.79 31.59 -13.20
N ASP A 420 -16.79 31.61 -14.53
CA ASP A 420 -17.04 32.81 -15.32
C ASP A 420 -18.46 33.36 -15.04
N ASN A 421 -19.47 32.49 -14.98
CA ASN A 421 -20.84 32.88 -14.62
C ASN A 421 -20.93 33.48 -13.21
N MET A 422 -20.20 32.92 -12.23
CA MET A 422 -20.17 33.46 -10.88
C MET A 422 -19.62 34.89 -10.83
N VAL A 423 -18.62 35.20 -11.66
CA VAL A 423 -18.09 36.56 -11.79
C VAL A 423 -19.12 37.50 -12.41
N LEU A 424 -19.98 37.05 -13.31
CA LEU A 424 -21.06 37.88 -13.86
C LEU A 424 -22.13 38.21 -12.83
N TYR A 425 -22.44 37.31 -11.89
CA TYR A 425 -23.46 37.58 -10.87
C TYR A 425 -23.11 38.75 -9.96
N GLN A 426 -21.82 39.00 -9.66
CA GLN A 426 -21.45 40.20 -8.89
C GLN A 426 -21.78 41.50 -9.63
N GLU A 427 -21.73 41.52 -10.97
CA GLU A 427 -22.04 42.70 -11.77
C GLU A 427 -23.54 43.05 -11.72
N THR A 428 -24.38 42.08 -11.38
CA THR A 428 -25.83 42.29 -11.22
C THR A 428 -26.19 43.04 -9.95
N ILE A 429 -25.28 43.11 -8.96
CA ILE A 429 -25.53 43.73 -7.67
C ILE A 429 -25.52 45.26 -7.82
N GLN A 430 -26.61 45.90 -7.42
CA GLN A 430 -26.80 47.35 -7.44
C GLN A 430 -27.02 47.89 -6.03
N PRO A 431 -25.95 48.24 -5.28
CA PRO A 431 -26.08 48.62 -3.86
C PRO A 431 -27.02 49.80 -3.63
N GLY A 432 -26.96 50.82 -4.49
CA GLY A 432 -27.86 51.98 -4.41
C GLY A 432 -29.31 51.64 -4.78
N GLY A 433 -29.52 50.68 -5.68
CA GLY A 433 -30.85 50.16 -6.02
C GLY A 433 -31.47 49.41 -4.84
N ASP A 434 -30.68 48.52 -4.23
CA ASP A 434 -31.13 47.72 -3.08
C ASP A 434 -31.39 48.57 -1.84
N LEU A 435 -30.59 49.61 -1.60
CA LEU A 435 -30.86 50.57 -0.53
C LEU A 435 -32.17 51.33 -0.76
N ARG A 436 -32.46 51.73 -2.01
CA ARG A 436 -33.75 52.34 -2.35
C ARG A 436 -34.90 51.35 -2.15
N TYR A 437 -34.76 50.11 -2.62
CA TYR A 437 -35.74 49.05 -2.39
C TYR A 437 -36.02 48.85 -0.90
N LEU A 438 -34.99 48.87 -0.06
CA LEU A 438 -35.13 48.79 1.39
C LEU A 438 -35.96 49.97 1.93
N LEU A 439 -35.63 51.20 1.53
CA LEU A 439 -36.36 52.40 1.97
C LEU A 439 -37.79 52.43 1.45
N GLU A 440 -38.05 52.01 0.21
CA GLU A 440 -39.39 52.03 -0.38
C GLU A 440 -40.34 51.03 0.30
N ASN A 441 -39.84 49.84 0.64
CA ASN A 441 -40.68 48.79 1.21
C ASN A 441 -40.74 48.80 2.74
N TYR A 442 -39.69 49.27 3.41
CA TYR A 442 -39.54 49.14 4.86
C TYR A 442 -39.44 50.47 5.63
N ARG A 443 -39.53 51.63 4.95
CA ARG A 443 -39.54 52.93 5.65
C ARG A 443 -40.80 53.06 6.52
N THR A 444 -40.58 53.27 7.80
CA THR A 444 -41.64 53.47 8.80
C THR A 444 -42.01 54.92 9.04
N GLY A 445 -41.19 55.87 8.59
CA GLY A 445 -41.45 57.30 8.73
C GLY A 445 -40.24 58.16 8.36
N ARG A 446 -40.40 59.47 8.49
CA ARG A 446 -39.30 60.44 8.44
C ARG A 446 -38.98 60.96 9.83
N PHE A 447 -37.78 61.50 10.02
CA PHE A 447 -37.46 62.23 11.24
C PHE A 447 -38.47 63.37 11.46
N ALA A 448 -39.21 63.28 12.56
CA ALA A 448 -40.30 64.19 12.90
C ALA A 448 -40.27 64.45 14.42
N PRO A 449 -39.41 65.37 14.90
CA PRO A 449 -39.18 65.58 16.32
C PRO A 449 -40.45 66.11 16.99
N LYS A 450 -41.02 65.41 17.97
CA LYS A 450 -42.22 65.87 18.70
C LYS A 450 -41.81 66.45 20.04
N VAL A 451 -42.03 67.75 20.21
CA VAL A 451 -41.68 68.46 21.43
C VAL A 451 -42.89 68.48 22.34
N VAL A 452 -42.71 68.06 23.58
CA VAL A 452 -43.68 68.28 24.64
C VAL A 452 -43.47 69.69 25.16
N THR A 453 -44.53 70.49 25.16
CA THR A 453 -44.50 71.87 25.67
C THR A 453 -45.03 71.91 27.10
N TYR A 454 -44.45 72.78 27.92
CA TYR A 454 -45.05 73.09 29.22
C TYR A 454 -46.40 73.82 29.04
N GLU A 455 -47.47 73.19 29.50
CA GLU A 455 -48.82 73.76 29.46
C GLU A 455 -49.10 74.50 30.76
N ASN A 456 -48.88 75.82 30.74
CA ASN A 456 -49.24 76.65 31.87
C ASN A 456 -50.76 76.87 31.92
N TYR A 457 -51.39 76.63 33.07
CA TYR A 457 -52.83 76.81 33.27
C TYR A 457 -53.35 78.21 32.90
N TYR A 458 -52.51 79.24 32.99
CA TYR A 458 -52.82 80.62 32.62
C TYR A 458 -52.37 81.00 31.20
N ASN A 459 -52.04 80.03 30.34
CA ASN A 459 -51.58 80.23 28.96
C ASN A 459 -50.35 81.14 28.83
N LYS A 460 -49.44 81.13 29.81
CA LYS A 460 -48.13 81.80 29.72
C LYS A 460 -47.11 80.91 29.01
N VAL A 461 -46.31 81.50 28.13
CA VAL A 461 -45.43 80.79 27.18
C VAL A 461 -43.96 81.14 27.44
N ASP A 462 -43.60 81.30 28.71
CA ASP A 462 -42.39 82.03 29.11
C ASP A 462 -41.17 81.12 29.35
N GLU A 463 -41.37 79.80 29.49
CA GLU A 463 -40.32 78.88 29.95
C GLU A 463 -39.65 78.07 28.83
N GLN A 464 -40.22 78.09 27.63
CA GLN A 464 -39.79 77.26 26.51
C GLN A 464 -39.74 78.07 25.22
N THR A 465 -38.82 77.73 24.32
CA THR A 465 -38.70 78.39 23.00
C THR A 465 -39.18 77.47 21.88
N PHE A 466 -38.88 76.17 21.95
CA PHE A 466 -39.17 75.19 20.91
C PHE A 466 -40.49 74.44 21.15
N GLY A 467 -41.19 74.06 20.09
CA GLY A 467 -42.47 73.33 20.16
C GLY A 467 -43.70 74.23 20.37
N ILE A 468 -43.49 75.52 20.60
CA ILE A 468 -44.53 76.53 20.76
C ILE A 468 -44.97 77.06 19.39
N ASP A 469 -46.26 77.39 19.26
CA ASP A 469 -46.81 78.01 18.06
C ASP A 469 -46.10 79.34 17.70
N LEU A 470 -45.90 79.57 16.40
CA LEU A 470 -45.13 80.71 15.91
C LEU A 470 -45.74 82.05 16.33
N GLU A 471 -47.07 82.18 16.28
CA GLU A 471 -47.77 83.40 16.67
C GLU A 471 -47.74 83.61 18.19
N ALA A 472 -47.89 82.52 18.95
CA ALA A 472 -47.78 82.57 20.41
C ALA A 472 -46.38 83.02 20.85
N ARG A 473 -45.32 82.49 20.22
CA ARG A 473 -43.94 82.89 20.52
C ARG A 473 -43.66 84.35 20.14
N ALA A 474 -44.10 84.80 18.97
CA ALA A 474 -43.97 86.19 18.53
C ALA A 474 -44.67 87.16 19.50
N ARG A 475 -45.88 86.82 19.97
CA ARG A 475 -46.62 87.60 20.96
C ARG A 475 -45.90 87.67 22.30
N ALA A 476 -45.35 86.55 22.77
CA ALA A 476 -44.55 86.51 24.01
C ALA A 476 -43.30 87.40 23.89
N ASP A 477 -42.65 87.40 22.72
CA ASP A 477 -41.50 88.25 22.41
C ASP A 477 -41.85 89.73 22.18
N LYS A 478 -43.15 90.07 22.12
CA LYS A 478 -43.66 91.41 21.73
C LYS A 478 -43.12 91.89 20.38
N LYS A 479 -42.91 90.95 19.44
CA LYS A 479 -42.42 91.20 18.08
C LYS A 479 -43.34 90.57 17.04
N ARG A 480 -43.20 90.98 15.78
CA ARG A 480 -43.93 90.35 14.64
C ARG A 480 -43.37 88.98 14.27
N VAL A 481 -42.07 88.77 14.50
CA VAL A 481 -41.35 87.53 14.22
C VAL A 481 -40.68 87.09 15.52
N PRO A 482 -40.70 85.78 15.88
CA PRO A 482 -40.01 85.29 17.06
C PRO A 482 -38.53 85.66 17.08
N VAL A 483 -38.02 86.06 18.25
CA VAL A 483 -36.63 86.50 18.42
C VAL A 483 -35.64 85.43 17.97
N ILE A 484 -35.93 84.15 18.24
CA ILE A 484 -35.09 83.03 17.80
C ILE A 484 -34.90 83.00 16.27
N VAL A 485 -35.95 83.26 15.49
CA VAL A 485 -35.87 83.25 14.02
C VAL A 485 -35.06 84.46 13.54
N THR A 486 -35.35 85.65 14.07
CA THR A 486 -34.61 86.86 13.70
C THR A 486 -33.13 86.76 14.06
N THR A 487 -32.80 86.31 15.28
CA THR A 487 -31.40 86.18 15.72
C THR A 487 -30.63 85.18 14.87
N LEU A 488 -31.22 84.02 14.54
CA LEU A 488 -30.57 83.01 13.70
C LEU A 488 -30.37 83.51 12.26
N LEU A 489 -31.38 84.12 11.64
CA LEU A 489 -31.25 84.65 10.28
C LEU A 489 -30.27 85.81 10.21
N THR A 490 -30.32 86.76 11.15
CA THR A 490 -29.36 87.87 11.20
C THR A 490 -27.93 87.38 11.43
N TYR A 491 -27.73 86.35 12.25
CA TYR A 491 -26.41 85.71 12.40
C TYR A 491 -25.92 85.11 11.09
N LEU A 492 -26.77 84.36 10.38
CA LEU A 492 -26.42 83.79 9.07
C LEU A 492 -26.14 84.89 8.03
N ASP A 493 -26.94 85.95 7.98
CA ASP A 493 -26.78 87.07 7.05
C ASP A 493 -25.45 87.83 7.26
N HIS A 494 -24.98 87.95 8.51
CA HIS A 494 -23.67 88.54 8.78
C HIS A 494 -22.50 87.67 8.33
N HIS A 495 -22.69 86.34 8.25
CA HIS A 495 -21.65 85.39 7.87
C HIS A 495 -21.71 84.93 6.40
N TYR A 496 -22.81 85.17 5.68
CA TYR A 496 -22.89 84.88 4.24
C TYR A 496 -21.91 85.68 3.35
N PRO A 497 -21.50 86.91 3.69
CA PRO A 497 -20.42 87.61 2.99
C PRO A 497 -19.05 86.94 3.12
N ASP A 498 -18.83 86.16 4.19
CA ASP A 498 -17.57 85.45 4.44
C ASP A 498 -17.41 84.19 3.55
N LEU A 499 -18.45 83.82 2.81
CA LEU A 499 -18.50 82.62 1.98
C LEU A 499 -18.37 82.93 0.49
N GLU A 500 -17.55 82.14 -0.20
CA GLU A 500 -17.28 82.30 -1.63
C GLU A 500 -18.43 81.73 -2.48
N GLY A 501 -19.31 82.61 -2.94
CA GLY A 501 -20.36 82.30 -3.91
C GLY A 501 -21.60 81.59 -3.32
N ASP A 502 -22.61 81.44 -4.18
CA ASP A 502 -23.92 80.90 -3.77
C ASP A 502 -23.90 79.39 -3.50
N GLU A 503 -22.95 78.66 -4.08
CA GLU A 503 -22.76 77.22 -3.82
C GLU A 503 -22.33 76.97 -2.37
N ALA A 504 -21.38 77.75 -1.84
CA ALA A 504 -20.96 77.64 -0.45
C ALA A 504 -22.11 78.01 0.53
N ARG A 505 -22.89 79.03 0.20
CA ARG A 505 -24.07 79.45 0.99
C ARG A 505 -25.15 78.37 1.00
N ARG A 506 -25.45 77.78 -0.16
CA ARG A 506 -26.37 76.63 -0.27
C ARG A 506 -25.81 75.42 0.48
N GLY A 507 -24.50 75.21 0.43
CA GLY A 507 -23.79 74.14 1.13
C GLY A 507 -24.06 74.12 2.63
N ILE A 508 -24.18 75.28 3.29
CA ILE A 508 -24.57 75.37 4.72
C ILE A 508 -25.89 74.62 4.98
N TRP A 509 -26.87 74.83 4.10
CA TRP A 509 -28.21 74.25 4.22
C TRP A 509 -28.29 72.81 3.72
N LEU A 510 -27.25 72.29 3.06
CA LEU A 510 -27.20 70.89 2.60
C LEU A 510 -26.21 70.03 3.39
N ALA A 511 -25.37 70.65 4.23
CA ALA A 511 -24.38 69.95 5.04
C ALA A 511 -25.05 68.99 6.02
N ASP A 512 -24.50 67.77 6.13
CA ASP A 512 -24.91 66.81 7.15
C ASP A 512 -24.32 67.19 8.51
N VAL A 513 -25.15 67.82 9.36
CA VAL A 513 -24.76 68.21 10.72
C VAL A 513 -25.16 67.13 11.72
N GLN A 514 -24.25 66.84 12.66
CA GLN A 514 -24.53 65.90 13.73
C GLN A 514 -25.64 66.42 14.66
N LEU A 515 -26.76 65.71 14.73
CA LEU A 515 -27.91 66.06 15.57
C LEU A 515 -27.55 66.40 17.04
N PRO A 516 -26.59 65.72 17.70
CA PRO A 516 -26.17 66.10 19.06
C PRO A 516 -25.61 67.53 19.18
N GLN A 517 -24.91 68.05 18.17
CA GLN A 517 -24.39 69.43 18.19
C GLN A 517 -25.55 70.42 18.12
N VAL A 518 -26.52 70.16 17.23
CA VAL A 518 -27.76 70.94 17.13
C VAL A 518 -28.54 70.89 18.44
N HIS A 519 -28.65 69.73 19.08
CA HIS A 519 -29.32 69.58 20.37
C HIS A 519 -28.60 70.28 21.53
N LYS A 520 -27.26 70.29 21.56
CA LYS A 520 -26.49 71.06 22.56
C LYS A 520 -26.76 72.56 22.41
N LEU A 521 -26.75 73.06 21.18
CA LEU A 521 -27.09 74.46 20.90
C LEU A 521 -28.56 74.76 21.25
N ARG A 522 -29.49 73.87 20.86
CA ARG A 522 -30.91 73.94 21.22
C ARG A 522 -31.10 74.05 22.73
N ALA A 523 -30.39 73.25 23.53
CA ALA A 523 -30.50 73.29 24.98
C ALA A 523 -30.09 74.65 25.58
N LYS A 524 -29.07 75.31 25.00
CA LYS A 524 -28.64 76.64 25.45
C LYS A 524 -29.69 77.73 25.19
N VAL A 525 -30.50 77.59 24.14
CA VAL A 525 -31.45 78.62 23.69
C VAL A 525 -32.94 78.27 23.92
N ASN A 526 -33.24 77.07 24.42
CA ASN A 526 -34.60 76.61 24.73
C ASN A 526 -34.99 76.94 26.17
N ASN A 527 -35.12 78.22 26.50
CA ASN A 527 -35.45 78.69 27.85
C ASN A 527 -36.53 79.81 27.86
N GLY A 528 -37.17 80.06 26.72
CA GLY A 528 -38.20 81.08 26.55
C GLY A 528 -37.70 82.52 26.59
N LYS A 529 -36.39 82.75 26.73
CA LYS A 529 -35.75 84.07 26.80
C LYS A 529 -35.01 84.40 25.49
N ALA A 530 -34.80 85.69 25.26
CA ALA A 530 -33.90 86.14 24.19
C ALA A 530 -32.45 85.74 24.48
N PHE A 531 -31.69 85.44 23.43
CA PHE A 531 -30.26 85.11 23.50
C PHE A 531 -29.47 85.97 22.50
N THR A 532 -28.15 86.10 22.73
CA THR A 532 -27.23 86.90 21.89
C THR A 532 -26.49 86.02 20.89
N ALA A 533 -25.86 86.65 19.89
CA ALA A 533 -25.06 85.98 18.88
C ALA A 533 -23.85 85.23 19.45
N ASP A 534 -23.36 85.59 20.66
CA ASP A 534 -22.21 84.94 21.29
C ASP A 534 -22.43 83.44 21.54
N VAL A 535 -23.67 83.05 21.85
CA VAL A 535 -24.07 81.65 22.04
C VAL A 535 -23.96 80.85 20.73
N LEU A 536 -24.18 81.53 19.59
CA LEU A 536 -24.09 80.93 18.25
C LEU A 536 -22.64 80.82 17.78
N ALA A 537 -21.77 81.76 18.16
CA ALA A 537 -20.35 81.80 17.78
C ALA A 537 -19.53 80.60 18.29
N GLU A 538 -20.02 79.89 19.30
CA GLU A 538 -19.41 78.63 19.78
C GLU A 538 -19.63 77.44 18.81
N TYR A 539 -20.46 77.60 17.78
CA TYR A 539 -20.84 76.55 16.84
C TYR A 539 -20.55 76.97 15.40
N ASP A 540 -20.33 75.99 14.54
CA ASP A 540 -20.15 76.21 13.11
C ASP A 540 -21.46 76.67 12.45
N ILE A 541 -21.32 77.43 11.36
CA ILE A 541 -22.45 78.06 10.64
C ILE A 541 -23.50 77.01 10.20
N PRO A 542 -23.13 75.82 9.67
CA PRO A 542 -24.09 74.74 9.40
C PRO A 542 -24.91 74.32 10.61
N THR A 543 -24.31 74.19 11.80
CA THR A 543 -25.06 73.85 13.03
C THR A 543 -26.10 74.89 13.39
N VAL A 544 -25.77 76.18 13.21
CA VAL A 544 -26.72 77.28 13.45
C VAL A 544 -27.89 77.24 12.46
N ALA A 545 -27.61 77.00 11.16
CA ALA A 545 -28.66 76.83 10.15
C ALA A 545 -29.55 75.60 10.45
N HIS A 546 -28.96 74.50 10.90
CA HIS A 546 -29.70 73.29 11.30
C HIS A 546 -30.53 73.50 12.56
N LEU A 547 -30.13 74.38 13.47
CA LEU A 547 -30.97 74.76 14.61
C LEU A 547 -32.25 75.45 14.15
N LEU A 548 -32.17 76.33 13.14
CA LEU A 548 -33.34 76.95 12.55
C LEU A 548 -34.25 75.92 11.86
N LYS A 549 -33.67 74.99 11.09
CA LYS A 549 -34.43 73.87 10.51
C LYS A 549 -35.14 73.06 11.60
N LEU A 550 -34.43 72.74 12.68
CA LEU A 550 -34.99 71.98 13.80
C LEU A 550 -36.11 72.74 14.48
N TYR A 551 -35.96 74.05 14.71
CA TYR A 551 -37.02 74.90 15.26
C TYR A 551 -38.29 74.86 14.40
N LEU A 552 -38.17 75.05 13.09
CA LEU A 552 -39.29 74.97 12.15
C LEU A 552 -39.90 73.57 12.10
N LEU A 553 -39.04 72.54 12.11
CA LEU A 553 -39.44 71.15 12.21
C LEU A 553 -40.09 70.83 13.54
N GLU A 554 -40.04 71.67 14.58
CA GLU A 554 -40.60 71.39 15.90
C GLU A 554 -41.95 72.08 16.17
N LEU A 555 -42.35 73.06 15.34
CA LEU A 555 -43.60 73.81 15.48
C LEU A 555 -44.87 72.92 15.55
N PRO A 556 -45.94 73.31 16.25
CA PRO A 556 -47.21 72.60 16.24
C PRO A 556 -47.92 72.78 14.88
N GLY A 557 -48.67 71.76 14.41
CA GLY A 557 -49.51 71.89 13.20
C GLY A 557 -48.80 71.83 11.83
N ARG A 558 -47.59 71.24 11.78
CA ARG A 558 -46.63 71.23 10.64
C ARG A 558 -47.16 70.88 9.25
N PHE A 559 -48.34 70.25 9.14
CA PHE A 559 -48.89 69.82 7.85
C PHE A 559 -49.10 70.98 6.88
N LYS A 560 -49.34 72.22 7.33
CA LYS A 560 -49.65 73.35 6.44
C LYS A 560 -48.45 74.11 5.85
N LEU A 561 -47.26 74.07 6.47
CA LEU A 561 -46.12 74.89 6.05
C LEU A 561 -45.16 74.18 5.09
N LEU A 562 -45.05 72.84 5.18
CA LEU A 562 -44.13 72.06 4.34
C LEU A 562 -44.72 71.66 2.98
N GLU A 563 -46.05 71.60 2.82
CA GLU A 563 -46.70 71.43 1.50
C GLU A 563 -46.48 72.64 0.58
N CYS A 564 -46.29 73.85 1.12
CA CYS A 564 -46.04 75.05 0.32
C CYS A 564 -44.59 75.21 -0.13
N ALA A 565 -43.64 74.46 0.43
CA ALA A 565 -42.22 74.76 0.26
C ALA A 565 -41.45 73.78 -0.64
N ASN A 566 -41.99 72.60 -1.01
CA ASN A 566 -41.26 71.58 -1.80
C ASN A 566 -39.78 71.41 -1.39
N ILE A 567 -39.50 71.51 -0.09
CA ILE A 567 -38.19 71.14 0.47
C ILE A 567 -38.32 69.67 0.83
N SER A 568 -38.15 68.83 -0.20
CA SER A 568 -38.04 67.37 -0.11
C SER A 568 -36.70 66.95 -0.69
#